data_AF-A0A1V5YJR3-F1
#
_entry.id   AF-A0A1V5YJR3-F1
#
_cell.length_a   1.000
_cell.length_b   1.000
_cell.length_c   1.000
_cell.angle_alpha   90.00
_cell.angle_beta   90.00
_cell.angle_gamma   90.00
#
_symmetry.space_group_name_H-M   'P 1'
#
loop_
_entity.id
_entity.type
_entity.pdbx_description
1 polymer ?
#
loop_
_entity_poly.entity_id
_entity_poly.type
_entity_poly.pdbx_seq_one_letter_code
_entity_poly.pdbx_strand_id
1 'polypeptide(L)'
;MPAYRRAVSRLCAAVTLTLLVALGLAALSGPARVTARGEQALLFVPLVARFHTPPVWWTGTTDAAKPVMFHVSPDGAEWSDYQLTIKYFAPGCNVRGVLDMSAAGPGTIADGQFSYDDTMLAFSGTFDSATEAHGTYSIRGVPVAISLPSPPYVCYASVSVSGTWTASRP
;
A
#
# COMPACT_ATOMS: atom_id res chain seq x y z
N MET A 1 -32.26 33.37 0.06
CA MET A 1 -33.01 32.89 1.24
C MET A 1 -32.03 32.17 2.17
N PRO A 2 -32.11 32.39 3.49
CA PRO A 2 -30.96 32.28 4.40
C PRO A 2 -30.88 30.96 5.17
N ALA A 3 -29.69 30.77 5.75
CA ALA A 3 -29.22 29.72 6.64
C ALA A 3 -30.19 29.32 7.78
N TYR A 4 -30.21 28.03 8.13
CA TYR A 4 -30.77 27.54 9.39
C TYR A 4 -29.64 27.09 10.33
N ARG A 5 -29.56 27.81 11.45
CA ARG A 5 -28.70 27.54 12.62
C ARG A 5 -29.41 26.57 13.58
N ARG A 6 -28.58 26.05 14.50
CA ARG A 6 -28.83 25.60 15.89
C ARG A 6 -29.08 24.10 16.09
N ALA A 7 -28.69 23.43 17.17
CA ALA A 7 -27.78 23.67 18.31
C ALA A 7 -28.01 22.51 19.33
N VAL A 8 -26.97 22.07 20.05
CA VAL A 8 -26.96 21.63 21.49
C VAL A 8 -27.70 20.31 21.82
N SER A 9 -27.15 19.31 22.53
CA SER A 9 -26.72 19.31 23.94
C SER A 9 -25.97 18.00 24.25
N ARG A 10 -24.71 18.03 24.73
CA ARG A 10 -24.29 17.76 26.12
C ARG A 10 -25.06 16.65 26.87
N LEU A 11 -24.37 15.55 27.14
CA LEU A 11 -24.64 14.70 28.31
C LEU A 11 -23.33 14.39 29.04
N CYS A 12 -23.28 14.88 30.28
CA CYS A 12 -22.32 14.53 31.32
C CYS A 12 -22.58 13.11 31.84
N ALA A 13 -21.51 12.40 32.21
CA ALA A 13 -21.47 11.61 33.44
C ALA A 13 -20.02 11.28 33.81
N ALA A 14 -19.48 12.02 34.78
CA ALA A 14 -18.38 11.59 35.64
C ALA A 14 -18.92 10.59 36.70
N VAL A 15 -18.03 10.07 37.57
CA VAL A 15 -18.24 9.24 38.81
C VAL A 15 -17.55 7.85 38.63
N THR A 16 -16.59 7.37 39.43
CA THR A 16 -15.99 7.80 40.71
C THR A 16 -14.64 7.09 40.93
N LEU A 17 -13.76 7.79 41.65
CA LEU A 17 -12.49 7.36 42.24
C LEU A 17 -12.75 6.48 43.49
N THR A 18 -11.99 5.40 43.70
CA THR A 18 -11.79 4.87 45.06
C THR A 18 -10.39 4.29 45.22
N LEU A 19 -9.57 5.02 45.97
CA LEU A 19 -8.24 4.68 46.47
C LEU A 19 -8.42 4.18 47.91
N LEU A 20 -7.90 3.02 48.27
CA LEU A 20 -7.84 2.57 49.67
C LEU A 20 -6.42 2.04 49.96
N VAL A 21 -5.64 2.91 50.59
CA VAL A 21 -4.33 2.64 51.18
C VAL A 21 -4.58 2.07 52.58
N ALA A 22 -4.08 0.86 52.85
CA ALA A 22 -4.03 0.30 54.20
C ALA A 22 -2.56 0.11 54.62
N LEU A 23 -2.15 0.94 55.57
CA LEU A 23 -0.90 0.86 56.32
C LEU A 23 -1.20 0.26 57.70
N GLY A 24 -0.42 -0.73 58.15
CA GLY A 24 -0.51 -1.27 59.50
C GLY A 24 0.50 -2.38 59.78
N LEU A 25 1.63 -2.01 60.39
CA LEU A 25 2.73 -2.86 60.87
C LEU A 25 2.32 -3.78 62.05
N ALA A 26 2.92 -4.97 62.15
CA ALA A 26 3.60 -5.45 63.38
C ALA A 26 4.45 -6.72 63.11
N ALA A 27 5.51 -6.87 63.90
CA ALA A 27 6.72 -7.68 63.64
C ALA A 27 6.83 -8.98 64.47
N LEU A 28 8.02 -9.62 64.35
CA LEU A 28 8.60 -10.80 65.05
C LEU A 28 8.27 -12.17 64.41
N SER A 29 9.19 -13.11 64.17
CA SER A 29 10.58 -13.33 64.62
C SER A 29 11.23 -14.48 63.81
N GLY A 30 12.53 -14.40 63.52
CA GLY A 30 13.36 -15.57 63.19
C GLY A 30 14.58 -15.26 62.31
N PRO A 31 15.81 -15.66 62.68
CA PRO A 31 16.97 -15.51 61.82
C PRO A 31 17.03 -16.68 60.84
N ALA A 32 16.38 -16.55 59.69
CA ALA A 32 16.67 -17.43 58.57
C ALA A 32 17.94 -16.94 57.88
N ARG A 33 19.07 -17.58 58.19
CA ARG A 33 20.24 -17.56 57.32
C ARG A 33 19.82 -18.14 55.97
N VAL A 34 19.56 -17.27 55.00
CA VAL A 34 19.51 -17.66 53.59
C VAL A 34 20.78 -17.15 52.95
N THR A 35 21.67 -18.11 52.70
CA THR A 35 22.86 -17.99 51.88
C THR A 35 22.49 -17.26 50.58
N ALA A 36 22.99 -16.05 50.39
CA ALA A 36 22.89 -15.34 49.12
C ALA A 36 23.74 -16.10 48.09
N ARG A 37 23.15 -17.11 47.46
CA ARG A 37 23.67 -17.69 46.23
C ARG A 37 23.21 -16.75 45.12
N GLY A 38 24.15 -16.00 44.57
CA GLY A 38 23.90 -15.06 43.48
C GLY A 38 23.21 -15.78 42.32
N GLU A 39 21.91 -15.60 42.22
CA GLU A 39 21.16 -15.92 41.01
C GLU A 39 21.31 -14.70 40.11
N GLN A 40 22.31 -14.77 39.24
CA GLN A 40 22.39 -13.86 38.11
C GLN A 40 21.12 -14.09 37.29
N ALA A 41 20.14 -13.21 37.46
CA ALA A 41 19.03 -13.07 36.53
C ALA A 41 19.65 -12.66 35.19
N LEU A 42 19.99 -13.67 34.38
CA LEU A 42 20.24 -13.50 32.96
C LEU A 42 18.97 -12.89 32.40
N LEU A 43 19.00 -11.58 32.18
CA LEU A 43 18.02 -10.87 31.37
C LEU A 43 18.10 -11.48 29.97
N PHE A 44 17.36 -12.56 29.74
CA PHE A 44 16.99 -13.01 28.41
C PHE A 44 16.10 -11.91 27.84
N VAL A 45 16.72 -10.88 27.26
CA VAL A 45 16.03 -10.04 26.30
C VAL A 45 15.72 -10.98 25.13
N PRO A 46 14.45 -11.31 24.85
CA PRO A 46 14.15 -12.07 23.65
C PRO A 46 14.69 -11.25 22.49
N LEU A 47 15.67 -11.79 21.77
CA LEU A 47 16.10 -11.24 20.50
C LEU A 47 14.89 -11.42 19.58
N VAL A 48 14.07 -10.37 19.45
CA VAL A 48 12.99 -10.33 18.47
C VAL A 48 13.69 -10.26 17.12
N ALA A 49 14.01 -11.43 16.57
CA ALA A 49 14.38 -11.58 15.18
C ALA A 49 13.17 -11.11 14.37
N ARG A 50 13.22 -9.86 13.88
CA ARG A 50 12.26 -9.39 12.90
C ARG A 50 12.58 -10.11 11.61
N PHE A 51 11.86 -11.20 11.35
CA PHE A 51 11.87 -11.84 10.05
C PHE A 51 11.34 -10.82 9.05
N HIS A 52 12.24 -10.25 8.26
CA HIS A 52 11.86 -9.41 7.14
C HIS A 52 11.49 -10.36 6.01
N THR A 53 10.20 -10.68 5.89
CA THR A 53 9.69 -11.36 4.71
C THR A 53 9.95 -10.46 3.50
N PRO A 54 10.42 -10.99 2.36
CA PRO A 54 10.61 -10.17 1.18
C PRO A 54 9.24 -9.72 0.63
N PRO A 55 9.18 -8.57 -0.08
CA PRO A 55 7.98 -8.16 -0.81
C PRO A 55 7.49 -9.25 -1.75
N VAL A 56 6.17 -9.34 -1.92
CA VAL A 56 5.54 -10.37 -2.75
C VAL A 56 5.20 -9.81 -4.12
N TRP A 57 5.63 -10.51 -5.17
CA TRP A 57 5.32 -10.16 -6.55
C TRP A 57 3.90 -10.54 -6.91
N TRP A 58 3.19 -9.58 -7.49
CA TRP A 58 1.92 -9.77 -8.17
C TRP A 58 2.15 -9.60 -9.66
N THR A 59 1.69 -10.56 -10.45
CA THR A 59 1.85 -10.54 -11.91
C THR A 59 0.54 -10.91 -12.58
N GLY A 60 0.29 -10.33 -13.74
CA GLY A 60 -0.88 -10.69 -14.53
C GLY A 60 -0.96 -9.93 -15.84
N THR A 61 -2.17 -9.66 -16.30
CA THR A 61 -2.39 -9.05 -17.62
C THR A 61 -3.48 -8.01 -17.65
N THR A 62 -3.33 -7.04 -18.54
CA THR A 62 -4.38 -6.13 -18.99
C THR A 62 -5.41 -6.83 -19.86
N ASP A 63 -6.55 -6.17 -20.06
CA ASP A 63 -7.58 -6.49 -21.06
C ASP A 63 -7.05 -6.67 -22.49
N ALA A 64 -5.90 -6.07 -22.82
CA ALA A 64 -5.22 -6.21 -24.10
C ALA A 64 -4.16 -7.35 -24.16
N ALA A 65 -4.15 -8.21 -23.14
CA ALA A 65 -3.18 -9.29 -22.93
C ALA A 65 -1.73 -8.79 -22.87
N LYS A 66 -1.50 -7.67 -22.17
CA LYS A 66 -0.17 -7.14 -21.90
C LYS A 66 0.16 -7.24 -20.40
N PRO A 67 1.43 -7.43 -20.02
CA PRO A 67 1.78 -7.67 -18.64
C PRO A 67 1.47 -6.49 -17.73
N VAL A 68 1.07 -6.81 -16.50
CA VAL A 68 1.08 -5.93 -15.34
C VAL A 68 1.87 -6.61 -14.23
N MET A 69 2.65 -5.85 -13.47
CA MET A 69 3.32 -6.35 -12.27
C MET A 69 3.49 -5.26 -11.23
N PHE A 70 3.51 -5.66 -9.96
CA PHE A 70 3.81 -4.78 -8.84
C PHE A 70 4.21 -5.62 -7.62
N HIS A 71 4.80 -4.96 -6.62
CA HIS A 71 5.03 -5.55 -5.31
C HIS A 71 3.96 -5.16 -4.33
N VAL A 72 3.73 -6.05 -3.36
CA VAL A 72 3.02 -5.75 -2.13
C VAL A 72 3.96 -6.03 -0.97
N SER A 73 4.00 -5.10 -0.01
CA SER A 73 4.76 -5.25 1.21
C SER A 73 4.30 -6.50 1.98
N PRO A 74 5.17 -7.11 2.79
CA PRO A 74 4.84 -8.39 3.41
C PRO A 74 3.69 -8.32 4.43
N ASP A 75 3.48 -7.15 5.02
CA ASP A 75 2.35 -6.84 5.90
C ASP A 75 1.07 -6.43 5.13
N GLY A 76 1.15 -6.31 3.80
CA GLY A 76 0.04 -5.93 2.93
C GLY A 76 -0.35 -4.46 3.03
N ALA A 77 0.48 -3.62 3.62
CA ALA A 77 0.19 -2.21 3.87
C ALA A 77 0.57 -1.28 2.69
N GLU A 78 1.47 -1.69 1.82
CA GLU A 78 2.01 -0.84 0.75
C GLU A 78 2.20 -1.62 -0.56
N TRP A 79 2.07 -0.92 -1.68
CA TRP A 79 2.49 -1.39 -3.00
C TRP A 79 3.72 -0.61 -3.49
N SER A 80 4.54 -1.22 -4.34
CA SER A 80 5.67 -0.55 -5.01
C SER A 80 5.92 -1.11 -6.41
N ASP A 81 6.78 -0.44 -7.17
CA ASP A 81 7.32 -0.90 -8.46
C ASP A 81 6.24 -1.36 -9.46
N TYR A 82 5.14 -0.61 -9.54
CA TYR A 82 4.06 -0.89 -10.47
C TYR A 82 4.54 -0.68 -11.90
N GLN A 83 4.37 -1.69 -12.75
CA GLN A 83 4.72 -1.66 -14.17
C GLN A 83 3.54 -2.16 -15.00
N LEU A 84 3.28 -1.45 -16.09
CA LEU A 84 2.15 -1.70 -16.98
C LEU A 84 2.59 -1.54 -18.42
N THR A 85 2.42 -2.60 -19.21
CA THR A 85 2.60 -2.53 -20.67
C THR A 85 1.24 -2.36 -21.34
N ILE A 86 1.13 -1.48 -22.32
CA ILE A 86 -0.09 -1.25 -23.10
C ILE A 86 0.17 -1.31 -24.60
N LYS A 87 -0.88 -1.59 -25.38
CA LYS A 87 -0.89 -1.39 -26.84
C LYS A 87 -1.53 -0.04 -27.13
N TYR A 88 -0.98 0.71 -28.08
CA TYR A 88 -1.61 1.94 -28.56
C TYR A 88 -1.68 1.99 -30.09
N PHE A 89 -2.56 2.85 -30.59
CA PHE A 89 -2.65 3.21 -32.00
C PHE A 89 -2.54 4.73 -32.12
N ALA A 90 -1.58 5.20 -32.91
CA ALA A 90 -1.36 6.60 -33.24
C ALA A 90 -1.92 6.89 -34.64
N PRO A 91 -3.18 7.33 -34.78
CA PRO A 91 -3.83 7.47 -36.08
C PRO A 91 -3.14 8.50 -36.98
N GLY A 92 -2.66 9.61 -36.41
CA GLY A 92 -1.92 10.64 -37.16
C GLY A 92 -0.58 10.16 -37.73
N CYS A 93 -0.02 9.07 -37.18
CA CYS A 93 1.20 8.44 -37.67
C CYS A 93 0.92 7.11 -38.39
N ASN A 94 -0.33 6.63 -38.41
CA ASN A 94 -0.76 5.30 -38.87
C ASN A 94 0.10 4.14 -38.32
N VAL A 95 0.50 4.22 -37.05
CA VAL A 95 1.39 3.24 -36.40
C VAL A 95 0.72 2.66 -35.16
N ARG A 96 0.93 1.35 -34.96
CA ARG A 96 0.60 0.65 -33.71
C ARG A 96 1.89 0.41 -32.93
N GLY A 97 1.83 0.60 -31.63
CA GLY A 97 3.00 0.47 -30.77
C GLY A 97 2.67 -0.18 -29.44
N VAL A 98 3.74 -0.36 -28.66
CA VAL A 98 3.69 -0.77 -27.27
C VAL A 98 4.34 0.34 -26.45
N LEU A 99 3.79 0.60 -25.28
CA LEU A 99 4.31 1.59 -24.33
C LEU A 99 4.35 0.93 -22.95
N ASP A 100 5.46 1.13 -22.26
CA ASP A 100 5.65 0.72 -20.87
C ASP A 100 5.53 1.94 -19.97
N MET A 101 4.71 1.81 -18.94
CA MET A 101 4.46 2.82 -17.92
C MET A 101 4.81 2.23 -16.56
N SER A 102 5.32 3.07 -15.67
CA SER A 102 5.64 2.63 -14.32
C SER A 102 5.39 3.71 -13.27
N ALA A 103 5.17 3.27 -12.04
CA ALA A 103 5.13 4.10 -10.86
C ALA A 103 5.98 3.43 -9.76
N ALA A 104 6.95 4.16 -9.21
CA ALA A 104 7.89 3.60 -8.25
C ALA A 104 7.22 3.22 -6.91
N GLY A 105 6.23 4.00 -6.47
CA GLY A 105 5.70 3.90 -5.10
C GLY A 105 6.70 4.44 -4.06
N PRO A 106 6.53 4.11 -2.77
CA PRO A 106 5.45 3.28 -2.23
C PRO A 106 4.09 4.00 -2.28
N GLY A 107 3.02 3.23 -2.38
CA GLY A 107 1.65 3.73 -2.16
C GLY A 107 0.91 2.88 -1.14
N THR A 108 0.04 3.51 -0.36
CA THR A 108 -0.71 2.83 0.70
C THR A 108 -1.76 1.89 0.13
N ILE A 109 -1.89 0.72 0.77
CA ILE A 109 -3.01 -0.20 0.62
C ILE A 109 -3.90 -0.03 1.85
N ALA A 110 -5.15 0.36 1.65
CA ALA A 110 -6.13 0.53 2.71
C ALA A 110 -7.40 -0.25 2.33
N ASP A 111 -7.94 -1.02 3.28
CA ASP A 111 -9.15 -1.83 3.07
C ASP A 111 -9.09 -2.72 1.82
N GLY A 112 -7.91 -3.28 1.53
CA GLY A 112 -7.69 -4.14 0.36
C GLY A 112 -7.71 -3.39 -0.98
N GLN A 113 -7.58 -2.07 -0.98
CA GLN A 113 -7.59 -1.22 -2.16
C GLN A 113 -6.34 -0.34 -2.22
N PHE A 114 -5.93 0.00 -3.43
CA PHE A 114 -4.84 0.94 -3.68
C PHE A 114 -5.08 1.74 -4.95
N SER A 115 -4.46 2.90 -5.04
CA SER A 115 -4.51 3.74 -6.23
C SER A 115 -3.26 4.59 -6.38
N TYR A 116 -3.10 5.10 -7.59
CA TYR A 116 -2.06 6.04 -7.98
C TYR A 116 -2.64 6.96 -9.06
N ASP A 117 -2.33 8.24 -9.01
CA ASP A 117 -2.79 9.23 -9.97
C ASP A 117 -1.74 10.33 -10.15
N ASP A 118 -1.12 10.39 -11.33
CA ASP A 118 -0.24 11.49 -11.74
C ASP A 118 -0.77 12.17 -13.02
N THR A 119 0.05 12.94 -13.73
CA THR A 119 -0.39 13.62 -14.95
C THR A 119 -0.65 12.66 -16.13
N MET A 120 0.08 11.57 -16.23
CA MET A 120 0.15 10.68 -17.41
C MET A 120 -0.38 9.28 -17.16
N LEU A 121 -0.39 8.81 -15.92
CA LEU A 121 -0.79 7.49 -15.48
C LEU A 121 -1.68 7.61 -14.23
N ALA A 122 -2.83 6.95 -14.29
CA ALA A 122 -3.60 6.57 -13.12
C ALA A 122 -3.85 5.08 -13.13
N PHE A 123 -3.91 4.47 -11.95
CA PHE A 123 -4.42 3.13 -11.78
C PHE A 123 -5.09 2.98 -10.42
N SER A 124 -5.96 1.97 -10.34
CA SER A 124 -6.56 1.52 -9.10
C SER A 124 -6.53 -0.01 -9.07
N GLY A 125 -6.45 -0.60 -7.88
CA GLY A 125 -6.53 -2.03 -7.69
C GLY A 125 -7.28 -2.40 -6.42
N THR A 126 -7.89 -3.58 -6.46
CA THR A 126 -8.61 -4.22 -5.34
C THR A 126 -8.14 -5.66 -5.24
N PHE A 127 -7.84 -6.11 -4.02
CA PHE A 127 -7.58 -7.51 -3.73
C PHE A 127 -8.91 -8.27 -3.56
N ASP A 128 -9.20 -9.20 -4.46
CA ASP A 128 -10.38 -10.08 -4.37
C ASP A 128 -10.20 -11.16 -3.31
N SER A 129 -8.94 -11.58 -3.12
CA SER A 129 -8.56 -12.60 -2.16
C SER A 129 -7.11 -12.42 -1.73
N ALA A 130 -6.61 -13.36 -0.92
CA ALA A 130 -5.20 -13.40 -0.59
C ALA A 130 -4.30 -13.68 -1.81
N THR A 131 -4.80 -14.08 -2.97
CA THR A 131 -3.99 -14.47 -4.13
C THR A 131 -4.42 -13.84 -5.45
N GLU A 132 -5.53 -13.10 -5.48
CA GLU A 132 -6.11 -12.51 -6.69
C GLU A 132 -6.43 -11.03 -6.49
N ALA A 133 -6.19 -10.24 -7.54
CA ALA A 133 -6.46 -8.81 -7.58
C ALA A 133 -6.90 -8.41 -8.98
N HIS A 134 -7.71 -7.36 -9.04
CA HIS A 134 -8.09 -6.71 -10.29
C HIS A 134 -8.03 -5.20 -10.14
N GLY A 135 -8.07 -4.51 -11.28
CA GLY A 135 -8.05 -3.07 -11.26
C GLY A 135 -8.29 -2.40 -12.60
N THR A 136 -8.08 -1.09 -12.60
CA THR A 136 -8.20 -0.25 -13.79
C THR A 136 -6.93 0.56 -13.99
N TYR A 137 -6.69 0.99 -15.22
CA TYR A 137 -5.64 1.93 -15.57
C TYR A 137 -6.15 2.99 -16.55
N SER A 138 -5.54 4.16 -16.52
CA SER A 138 -5.78 5.26 -17.44
C SER A 138 -4.46 5.96 -17.75
N ILE A 139 -4.14 6.01 -19.04
CA ILE A 139 -2.98 6.71 -19.59
C ILE A 139 -3.51 7.96 -20.29
N ARG A 140 -2.92 9.11 -19.97
CA ARG A 140 -3.42 10.43 -20.36
C ARG A 140 -2.37 11.22 -21.11
N GLY A 141 -2.51 11.29 -22.42
CA GLY A 141 -1.78 12.23 -23.27
C GLY A 141 -0.26 12.02 -23.26
N VAL A 142 0.21 10.78 -23.12
CA VAL A 142 1.66 10.50 -23.15
C VAL A 142 2.22 10.85 -24.53
N PRO A 143 3.19 11.77 -24.64
CA PRO A 143 3.79 12.10 -25.92
C PRO A 143 4.69 10.96 -26.40
N VAL A 144 4.51 10.53 -27.65
CA VAL A 144 5.35 9.53 -28.30
C VAL A 144 5.96 10.10 -29.59
N ALA A 145 7.24 9.82 -29.79
CA ALA A 145 7.96 10.13 -31.04
C ALA A 145 8.16 8.83 -31.81
N ILE A 146 7.60 8.76 -33.01
CA ILE A 146 7.57 7.57 -33.86
C ILE A 146 8.51 7.80 -35.05
N SER A 147 9.52 6.95 -35.20
CA SER A 147 10.42 7.01 -36.36
C SER A 147 9.72 6.47 -37.61
N LEU A 148 9.80 7.22 -38.72
CA LEU A 148 9.19 6.88 -40.00
C LEU A 148 10.28 6.61 -41.06
N PRO A 149 10.01 5.71 -42.04
CA PRO A 149 10.99 5.37 -43.08
C PRO A 149 11.17 6.46 -44.16
N SER A 150 10.27 7.44 -44.22
CA SER A 150 10.28 8.55 -45.18
C SER A 150 9.98 9.88 -44.50
N PRO A 151 10.37 11.03 -45.10
CA PRO A 151 10.04 12.34 -44.55
C PRO A 151 8.52 12.51 -44.27
N PRO A 152 8.13 13.14 -43.16
CA PRO A 152 8.99 13.57 -42.04
C PRO A 152 9.42 12.34 -41.22
N TYR A 153 10.73 12.07 -41.12
CA TYR A 153 11.30 10.86 -40.48
C TYR A 153 10.90 10.64 -39.01
N VAL A 154 10.18 11.59 -38.41
CA VAL A 154 9.58 11.50 -37.09
C VAL A 154 8.14 11.99 -37.17
N CYS A 155 7.23 11.26 -36.52
CA CYS A 155 5.87 11.66 -36.28
C CYS A 155 5.60 11.72 -34.77
N TYR A 156 5.01 12.82 -34.32
CA TYR A 156 4.64 13.01 -32.92
C TYR A 156 3.16 12.69 -32.72
N ALA A 157 2.85 11.94 -31.68
CA ALA A 157 1.47 11.65 -31.29
C ALA A 157 1.32 11.73 -29.77
N SER A 158 0.08 11.82 -29.30
CA SER A 158 -0.28 11.70 -27.90
C SER A 158 -1.10 10.43 -27.70
N VAL A 159 -0.69 9.60 -26.74
CA VAL A 159 -1.34 8.33 -26.41
C VAL A 159 -2.23 8.51 -25.20
N SER A 160 -3.52 8.18 -25.37
CA SER A 160 -4.46 8.05 -24.27
C SER A 160 -5.19 6.72 -24.41
N VAL A 161 -5.20 5.91 -23.35
CA VAL A 161 -5.88 4.61 -23.32
C VAL A 161 -6.23 4.27 -21.89
N SER A 162 -7.36 3.60 -21.69
CA SER A 162 -7.79 3.08 -20.40
C SER A 162 -8.24 1.65 -20.57
N GLY A 163 -8.12 0.86 -19.50
CA GLY A 163 -8.56 -0.52 -19.51
C GLY A 163 -8.59 -1.11 -18.11
N THR A 164 -8.72 -2.43 -18.06
CA THR A 164 -8.68 -3.21 -16.81
C THR A 164 -7.49 -4.14 -16.79
N TRP A 165 -7.15 -4.62 -15.61
CA TRP A 165 -6.11 -5.64 -15.42
C TRP A 165 -6.50 -6.62 -14.33
N THR A 166 -5.92 -7.81 -14.38
CA THR A 166 -5.96 -8.80 -13.31
C THR A 166 -4.54 -9.22 -12.96
N ALA A 167 -4.30 -9.58 -11.71
CA ALA A 167 -3.02 -10.07 -11.23
C ALA A 167 -3.21 -11.13 -10.14
N SER A 168 -2.24 -12.02 -10.03
CA SER A 168 -2.17 -13.00 -8.97
C SER A 168 -0.76 -13.09 -8.41
N ARG A 169 -0.67 -13.62 -7.19
CA ARG A 169 0.58 -14.07 -6.59
C ARG A 169 0.60 -15.59 -6.44
N PRO A 170 1.79 -16.23 -6.46
CA PRO A 170 1.94 -17.67 -6.26
C PRO A 170 1.40 -18.16 -4.91
#